data_AF-A0A095XKB8-F1
#
_entry.id   AF-A0A095XKB8-F1
#
_cell.length_a   1.000
_cell.length_b   1.000
_cell.length_c   1.000
_cell.angle_alpha   90.00
_cell.angle_beta   90.00
_cell.angle_gamma   90.00
#
_symmetry.space_group_name_H-M   'P 1'
#
loop_
_entity.id
_entity.type
_entity.pdbx_description
1 polymer ?
#
loop_
_entity_poly.entity_id
_entity_poly.type
_entity_poly.pdbx_seq_one_letter_code
_entity_poly.pdbx_strand_id
1 'polypeptide(L)'
;MDPLTYLIIDGENIDTTLGVSVLDRKPASEERPRWDRVLTSTEELWDQPVKGLFFLNASSGYMPMNFVQALLAMRYRPIPLSGVPDDQVV
;
A
#
# COMPACT_ATOMS: atom_id res chain seq x y z
N MET A 1 -25.52 -2.14 10.92
CA MET A 1 -24.07 -1.91 10.82
C MET A 1 -23.85 -1.09 9.59
N ASP A 2 -23.11 0.00 9.70
CA ASP A 2 -22.72 0.77 8.52
C ASP A 2 -21.84 -0.11 7.62
N PRO A 3 -22.03 -0.09 6.29
CA PRO A 3 -21.21 -0.87 5.37
C PRO A 3 -19.74 -0.45 5.48
N LEU A 4 -18.83 -1.44 5.41
CA LEU A 4 -17.38 -1.23 5.47
C LEU A 4 -16.80 -1.31 4.07
N THR A 5 -16.13 -0.24 3.63
CA THR A 5 -15.44 -0.21 2.35
C THR A 5 -14.00 -0.71 2.50
N TYR A 6 -13.57 -1.60 1.62
CA TYR A 6 -12.19 -2.08 1.55
C TYR A 6 -11.48 -1.43 0.37
N LEU A 7 -10.44 -0.66 0.65
CA LEU A 7 -9.56 -0.08 -0.37
C LEU A 7 -8.35 -1.01 -0.52
N ILE A 8 -8.18 -1.60 -1.70
CA ILE A 8 -7.10 -2.53 -2.00
C ILE A 8 -6.08 -1.84 -2.90
N ILE A 9 -4.83 -1.77 -2.43
CA ILE A 9 -3.71 -1.20 -3.17
C ILE A 9 -2.72 -2.31 -3.51
N ASP A 10 -2.40 -2.44 -4.79
CA ASP A 10 -1.35 -3.30 -5.29
C ASP A 10 -0.01 -2.54 -5.33
N GLY A 11 0.89 -2.90 -4.42
CA GLY A 11 2.20 -2.25 -4.28
C GLY A 11 3.22 -2.66 -5.34
N GLU A 12 3.11 -3.83 -5.96
CA GLU A 12 4.08 -4.29 -6.98
C GLU A 12 3.96 -3.46 -8.26
N ASN A 13 2.72 -3.22 -8.69
CA ASN A 13 2.43 -2.38 -9.83
C ASN A 13 2.87 -0.92 -9.60
N ILE A 14 2.73 -0.41 -8.37
CA ILE A 14 3.16 0.94 -8.01
C ILE A 14 4.68 1.08 -8.07
N ASP A 15 5.44 0.12 -7.55
CA ASP A 15 6.90 0.16 -7.57
C ASP A 15 7.44 0.18 -9.01
N THR A 16 6.91 -0.70 -9.85
CA THR A 16 7.24 -0.81 -11.28
C THR A 16 6.88 0.48 -12.03
N THR A 17 5.73 1.10 -11.71
CA THR A 17 5.24 2.28 -12.43
C THR A 17 5.95 3.57 -12.01
N LEU A 18 6.33 3.69 -10.73
CA LEU A 18 6.94 4.92 -10.23
C LEU A 18 8.44 4.99 -10.52
N GLY A 19 9.14 3.87 -10.72
CA GLY A 19 10.52 3.85 -11.25
C GLY A 19 11.60 4.55 -10.38
N VAL A 20 11.26 5.02 -9.18
CA VAL A 20 12.18 5.78 -8.29
C VAL A 20 12.68 4.98 -7.09
N SER A 21 12.40 3.67 -7.02
CA SER A 21 12.62 2.84 -5.83
C SER A 21 12.01 3.51 -4.58
N VAL A 22 10.76 3.97 -4.70
CA VAL A 22 10.02 4.64 -3.61
C VAL A 22 9.93 3.74 -2.37
N LEU A 23 10.08 2.43 -2.57
CA LEU A 23 10.16 1.43 -1.52
C LEU A 23 11.56 1.32 -0.88
N ASP A 24 12.65 1.49 -1.62
CA ASP A 24 14.02 1.24 -1.13
C ASP A 24 14.70 2.44 -0.48
N ARG A 25 14.22 3.67 -0.73
CA ARG A 25 14.74 4.88 -0.08
C ARG A 25 13.63 5.68 0.59
N LYS A 26 14.00 6.42 1.63
CA LYS A 26 13.10 7.41 2.24
C LYS A 26 12.72 8.45 1.16
N PRO A 27 11.44 8.55 0.75
CA PRO A 27 11.03 9.50 -0.27
C PRO A 27 11.26 10.94 0.23
N ALA A 28 11.74 11.82 -0.65
CA ALA A 28 11.74 13.26 -0.38
C ALA A 28 10.29 13.73 -0.11
N SER A 29 10.11 14.83 0.62
CA SER A 29 8.78 15.26 1.08
C SER A 29 7.78 15.48 -0.06
N GLU A 30 8.29 15.89 -1.22
CA GLU A 30 7.59 16.09 -2.49
C GLU A 30 7.35 14.79 -3.27
N GLU A 31 8.19 13.77 -3.07
CA GLU A 31 8.06 12.44 -3.66
C GLU A 31 7.16 11.52 -2.83
N ARG A 32 6.84 11.91 -1.59
CA ARG A 32 5.97 11.12 -0.71
C ARG A 32 4.60 11.00 -1.36
N PRO A 33 4.20 9.79 -1.76
CA PRO A 33 2.88 9.60 -2.29
C PRO A 33 1.89 9.93 -1.17
N ARG A 34 0.89 10.75 -1.50
CA ARG A 34 -0.13 11.22 -0.56
C ARG A 34 -1.19 10.13 -0.38
N TRP A 35 -0.78 8.95 0.08
CA TRP A 35 -1.66 7.80 0.27
C TRP A 35 -2.75 8.08 1.30
N ASP A 36 -2.50 8.99 2.24
CA ASP A 36 -3.49 9.56 3.16
C ASP A 36 -4.73 10.09 2.42
N ARG A 37 -4.51 10.80 1.29
CA ARG A 37 -5.60 11.39 0.52
C ARG A 37 -6.48 10.36 -0.16
N VAL A 38 -5.91 9.24 -0.63
CA VAL A 38 -6.70 8.19 -1.29
C VAL A 38 -7.68 7.57 -0.30
N LEU A 39 -7.24 7.33 0.93
CA LEU A 39 -8.08 6.80 2.00
C LEU A 39 -9.19 7.79 2.36
N THR A 40 -8.84 9.05 2.63
CA THR A 40 -9.82 10.11 2.94
C THR A 40 -10.82 10.35 1.82
N SER A 41 -10.37 10.42 0.56
CA SER A 41 -11.28 10.58 -0.58
C SER A 41 -12.22 9.38 -0.76
N THR A 42 -11.79 8.17 -0.38
CA THR A 42 -12.66 6.98 -0.41
C THR A 42 -13.71 7.04 0.71
N GLU A 43 -13.32 7.49 1.91
CA GLU A 43 -14.25 7.71 3.04
C GLU A 43 -15.32 8.74 2.66
N GLU A 44 -14.91 9.85 2.06
CA GLU A 44 -15.81 10.93 1.60
C GLU A 44 -16.73 10.49 0.45
N LEU A 45 -16.21 9.72 -0.51
CA LEU A 45 -16.97 9.28 -1.68
C LEU A 45 -18.13 8.35 -1.30
N TRP A 46 -17.90 7.47 -0.34
CA TRP A 46 -18.86 6.42 0.04
C TRP A 46 -19.62 6.71 1.33
N ASP A 47 -19.26 7.78 2.04
CA ASP A 47 -19.77 8.14 3.37
C ASP A 47 -19.75 6.95 4.34
N GLN A 48 -18.63 6.22 4.33
CA GLN A 48 -18.46 4.94 5.01
C GLN A 48 -17.07 4.82 5.63
N PRO A 49 -16.93 4.03 6.71
CA PRO A 49 -15.62 3.61 7.18
C PRO A 49 -14.84 2.90 6.07
N VAL A 50 -13.56 3.23 5.92
CA VAL A 50 -12.65 2.60 4.95
C VAL A 50 -11.53 1.86 5.66
N LYS A 51 -11.27 0.64 5.20
CA LYS A 51 -10.09 -0.15 5.58
C LYS A 51 -9.14 -0.26 4.40
N GLY A 52 -8.03 0.46 4.47
CA GLY A 52 -6.95 0.37 3.48
C GLY A 52 -6.09 -0.87 3.67
N LEU A 53 -6.00 -1.70 2.64
CA LEU A 53 -5.10 -2.86 2.54
C LEU A 53 -4.05 -2.57 1.47
N PHE A 54 -2.78 -2.76 1.81
CA PHE A 54 -1.68 -2.47 0.90
C PHE A 54 -0.85 -3.74 0.71
N PHE A 55 -0.93 -4.32 -0.48
CA PHE A 55 -0.28 -5.59 -0.79
C PHE A 55 1.16 -5.33 -1.23
N LEU A 56 2.11 -6.02 -0.61
CA LEU A 56 3.54 -5.82 -0.83
C LEU A 56 4.18 -7.15 -1.19
N ASN A 57 5.01 -7.16 -2.24
CA ASN A 57 5.78 -8.34 -2.59
C ASN A 57 6.87 -8.57 -1.54
N ALA A 58 6.81 -9.72 -0.86
CA ALA A 58 7.76 -10.19 0.14
C ALA A 58 8.47 -11.49 -0.29
N SER A 59 8.35 -11.87 -1.57
CA SER A 59 8.85 -13.16 -2.09
C SER A 59 10.37 -13.27 -2.07
N SER A 60 11.10 -12.15 -2.07
CA SER A 60 12.56 -12.09 -1.92
C SER A 60 13.04 -12.20 -0.47
N GLY A 61 12.12 -12.22 0.50
CA GLY A 61 12.43 -12.13 1.93
C GLY A 61 12.85 -10.73 2.39
N TYR A 62 12.94 -9.76 1.48
CA TYR A 62 13.19 -8.35 1.79
C TYR A 62 11.87 -7.58 1.88
N MET A 63 11.72 -6.79 2.94
CA MET A 63 10.58 -5.90 3.12
C MET A 63 11.07 -4.46 3.35
N PRO A 64 10.50 -3.47 2.63
CA PRO A 64 10.89 -2.07 2.78
C PRO A 64 10.33 -1.49 4.09
N MET A 65 11.02 -1.74 5.21
CA MET A 65 10.49 -1.44 6.55
C MET A 65 10.13 0.03 6.78
N ASN A 66 10.88 0.96 6.19
CA ASN A 66 10.56 2.39 6.26
C ASN A 66 9.22 2.71 5.57
N PHE A 67 8.94 2.04 4.45
CA PHE A 67 7.67 2.17 3.73
C PHE A 67 6.53 1.56 4.52
N VAL A 68 6.73 0.37 5.09
CA VAL A 68 5.78 -0.31 5.98
C VAL A 68 5.39 0.60 7.17
N GLN A 69 6.38 1.23 7.81
CA GLN A 69 6.12 2.17 8.91
C GLN A 69 5.29 3.38 8.45
N ALA A 70 5.58 3.92 7.27
CA ALA A 70 4.79 5.02 6.70
C ALA A 70 3.33 4.59 6.45
N LEU A 71 3.11 3.40 5.87
CA LEU A 71 1.76 2.86 5.64
C LEU A 71 0.96 2.73 6.95
N LEU A 72 1.59 2.19 8.01
CA LEU A 72 0.96 2.07 9.33
C LEU A 72 0.60 3.45 9.91
N ALA A 73 1.49 4.43 9.78
CA ALA A 73 1.23 5.81 10.22
C ALA A 73 0.06 6.46 9.45
N MET A 74 -0.19 6.03 8.21
CA MET A 74 -1.31 6.48 7.37
C MET A 74 -2.57 5.61 7.50
N ARG A 75 -2.63 4.72 8.50
CA ARG A 75 -3.76 3.79 8.76
C ARG A 75 -4.00 2.73 7.68
N TYR A 76 -3.02 2.48 6.82
CA TYR A 76 -3.03 1.31 5.95
C TYR A 76 -2.58 0.06 6.70
N ARG A 77 -3.18 -1.07 6.35
CA ARG A 77 -2.69 -2.40 6.76
C ARG A 77 -1.81 -2.97 5.66
N PRO A 78 -0.48 -3.07 5.86
CA PRO A 78 0.40 -3.76 4.93
C PRO A 78 0.10 -5.27 4.97
N ILE A 79 -0.03 -5.88 3.80
CA ILE A 79 -0.26 -7.31 3.58
C ILE A 79 0.93 -7.85 2.77
N PRO A 80 1.93 -8.44 3.42
CA PRO A 80 3.02 -9.09 2.70
C PRO A 80 2.47 -10.31 1.96
N LEU A 81 2.74 -10.37 0.65
CA LEU A 81 2.49 -11.52 -0.19
C LEU A 81 3.81 -12.23 -0.45
N SER A 82 3.87 -13.51 -0.11
CA SER A 82 4.96 -14.40 -0.49
C SER A 82 4.37 -15.62 -1.18
N GLY A 83 4.86 -15.91 -2.38
CA GLY A 83 4.49 -17.09 -3.16
C GLY A 83 5.72 -17.95 -3.48
N VAL A 84 5.48 -19.19 -3.92
CA VAL A 84 6.51 -19.97 -4.63
C VAL A 84 6.75 -19.33 -6.01
N PRO A 85 7.96 -19.38 -6.58
CA PRO A 85 8.34 -18.62 -7.78
C PRO A 85 7.45 -18.78 -9.03
N ASP A 86 6.60 -19.81 -9.08
CA ASP A 86 5.75 -20.14 -10.23
C ASP A 86 4.27 -19.73 -10.08
N ASP A 87 3.85 -19.19 -8.94
CA ASP A 87 2.46 -18.74 -8.76
C ASP A 87 2.38 -17.21 -8.78
N GLN A 88 1.96 -16.65 -9.93
CA GLN A 88 1.46 -15.28 -9.96
C GLN A 88 0.16 -15.23 -9.17
N VAL A 89 0.22 -14.62 -7.98
CA VAL A 89 -0.98 -14.38 -7.17
C VAL A 89 -1.69 -13.15 -7.76
N VAL A 90 -2.75 -13.42 -8.54
CA VAL A 90 -3.71 -12.42 -9.07
C VAL A 90 -4.77 -12.10 -8.03
#